data_AF-A0A6G1SAX6-F1
#
_entry.id   AF-A0A6G1SAX6-F1
#
_cell.length_a   1.000
_cell.length_b   1.000
_cell.length_c   1.000
_cell.angle_alpha   90.00
_cell.angle_beta   90.00
_cell.angle_gamma   90.00
#
_symmetry.space_group_name_H-M   'P 1'
#
loop_
_entity.id
_entity.type
_entity.pdbx_description
1 polymer ?
#
loop_
_entity_poly.entity_id
_entity_poly.type
_entity_poly.pdbx_seq_one_letter_code
_entity_poly.pdbx_strand_id
1 'polypeptide(L)'
;MIMSLSYQCIGRHMVTILRVFFITRVSAQLYDLYFNHSTNIVFNELLDKGWSFEEASLRYILLRSCESIIPLFSLASCIAILSKIFHQTLLKFMIVDDAESASSAGTLAGCLFIIICFQSGITSLQDEERYWRLLRNLGLIVIVNLHALFKPVSDRLQSLSTSRSKTVHKHLRVLSVGILSILLPISFLIYLWSYSSINSWTMAVAVFGFEMIFRMSVSLIIYAMCMINSFCDVTWNGLEDQIYYLKASCGMISYLCGISLFCNGTWVYLFENSTLLRAISLGIHLYFNIWNQAWKGWNAFNKRRMASAKISHLRDANEKELLALDDVCSICFQQLDRAKVTGCSHFFHADCLTRWLYLQDTCPICCSPCLTPSLSQEQVSLRSPLPPQAI
;
A
#
# COMPACT_ATOMS: atom_id res chain seq x y z
N MET A 1 25.09 20.66 4.42
CA MET A 1 24.16 20.75 5.57
C MET A 1 23.48 22.11 5.69
N ILE A 2 24.19 23.24 5.60
CA ILE A 2 23.59 24.59 5.68
C ILE A 2 22.71 24.91 4.46
N MET A 3 23.14 24.55 3.24
CA MET A 3 22.30 24.69 2.04
C MET A 3 21.01 23.86 2.11
N SER A 4 21.09 22.59 2.54
CA SER A 4 19.90 21.74 2.67
C SER A 4 18.89 22.26 3.69
N LEU A 5 19.37 22.81 4.82
CA LEU A 5 18.52 23.47 5.81
C LEU A 5 17.88 24.75 5.26
N SER A 6 18.62 25.56 4.49
CA SER A 6 18.11 26.77 3.83
C SER A 6 17.02 26.44 2.81
N TYR A 7 17.24 25.45 1.93
CA TYR A 7 16.23 25.01 0.96
C TYR A 7 14.98 24.44 1.62
N GLN A 8 15.14 23.69 2.71
CA GLN A 8 14.01 23.12 3.45
C GLN A 8 13.21 24.20 4.20
N CYS A 9 13.90 25.26 4.67
CA CYS A 9 13.27 26.44 5.28
C CYS A 9 12.50 27.26 4.23
N ILE A 10 13.14 27.58 3.09
CA ILE A 10 12.53 28.31 1.96
C ILE A 10 11.29 27.57 1.45
N GLY A 11 11.36 26.25 1.30
CA GLY A 11 10.22 25.43 0.88
C GLY A 11 9.04 25.51 1.87
N ARG A 12 9.31 25.46 3.18
CA ARG A 12 8.26 25.60 4.21
C ARG A 12 7.60 26.98 4.20
N HIS A 13 8.38 28.04 4.03
CA HIS A 13 7.85 29.40 3.94
C HIS A 13 7.00 29.58 2.68
N MET A 14 7.46 29.08 1.53
CA MET A 14 6.72 29.15 0.27
C MET A 14 5.34 28.48 0.37
N VAL A 15 5.28 27.27 0.93
CA VAL A 15 4.01 26.53 1.11
C VAL A 15 3.05 27.28 2.05
N THR A 16 3.58 27.96 3.06
CA THR A 16 2.78 28.77 4.01
C THR A 16 2.24 30.03 3.33
N ILE A 17 3.07 30.73 2.55
CA ILE A 17 2.66 31.91 1.76
C ILE A 17 1.53 31.54 0.81
N LEU A 18 1.63 30.40 0.12
CA LEU A 18 0.58 29.92 -0.76
C LEU A 18 -0.76 29.71 -0.02
N ARG A 19 -0.74 29.20 1.21
CA ARG A 19 -1.97 29.02 2.00
C ARG A 19 -2.58 30.33 2.45
N VAL A 20 -1.74 31.26 2.92
CA VAL A 20 -2.20 32.62 3.27
C VAL A 20 -2.81 33.28 2.05
N PHE A 21 -2.16 33.19 0.88
CA PHE A 21 -2.70 33.67 -0.38
C PHE A 21 -4.06 33.04 -0.71
N PHE A 22 -4.21 31.71 -0.57
CA PHE A 22 -5.49 31.03 -0.79
C PHE A 22 -6.58 31.59 0.13
N ILE A 23 -6.32 31.67 1.44
CA ILE A 23 -7.29 32.15 2.43
C ILE A 23 -7.67 33.60 2.12
N THR A 24 -6.71 34.49 1.92
CA THR A 24 -6.98 35.90 1.59
C THR A 24 -7.81 36.04 0.32
N ARG A 25 -7.50 35.24 -0.71
CA ARG A 25 -8.23 35.25 -1.98
C ARG A 25 -9.66 34.73 -1.83
N VAL A 26 -9.87 33.62 -1.12
CA VAL A 26 -11.21 33.07 -0.86
C VAL A 26 -12.02 34.06 -0.01
N SER A 27 -11.42 34.67 1.01
CA SER A 27 -12.08 35.70 1.83
C SER A 27 -12.49 36.92 0.99
N ALA A 28 -11.65 37.38 0.07
CA ALA A 28 -11.99 38.46 -0.84
C ALA A 28 -13.13 38.09 -1.79
N GLN A 29 -13.15 36.84 -2.30
CA GLN A 29 -14.24 36.34 -3.13
C GLN A 29 -15.55 36.24 -2.36
N LEU A 30 -15.52 35.71 -1.14
CA LEU A 30 -16.70 35.64 -0.27
C LEU A 30 -17.24 37.02 0.08
N TYR A 31 -16.36 37.99 0.33
CA TYR A 31 -16.74 39.38 0.56
C TYR A 31 -17.45 39.96 -0.68
N ASP A 32 -16.89 39.77 -1.87
CA ASP A 32 -17.50 40.23 -3.13
C ASP A 32 -18.86 39.55 -3.39
N LEU A 33 -18.96 38.23 -3.14
CA LEU A 33 -20.21 37.48 -3.26
C LEU A 33 -21.27 37.85 -2.22
N TYR A 34 -20.90 38.38 -1.05
CA TYR A 34 -21.88 38.75 -0.03
C TYR A 34 -22.34 40.20 -0.19
N PHE A 35 -21.41 41.11 -0.50
CA PHE A 35 -21.68 42.55 -0.53
C PHE A 35 -21.93 43.11 -1.95
N ASN A 36 -21.39 42.48 -2.99
CA ASN A 36 -21.46 42.96 -4.37
C ASN A 36 -22.09 41.94 -5.34
N HIS A 37 -22.83 40.94 -4.85
CA HIS A 37 -23.36 39.87 -5.71
C HIS A 37 -24.21 40.38 -6.89
N SER A 38 -24.92 41.50 -6.69
CA SER A 38 -25.79 42.09 -7.70
C SER A 38 -25.06 42.56 -8.96
N THR A 39 -23.74 42.79 -8.88
CA THR A 39 -22.93 43.22 -10.03
C THR A 39 -22.12 42.09 -10.66
N ASN A 40 -22.10 40.90 -10.04
CA ASN A 40 -21.30 39.77 -10.52
C ASN A 40 -22.08 38.93 -11.54
N ILE A 41 -21.89 39.24 -12.82
CA ILE A 41 -22.59 38.61 -13.96
C ILE A 41 -22.47 37.08 -13.92
N VAL A 42 -21.27 36.54 -13.68
CA VAL A 42 -21.00 35.10 -13.65
C VAL A 42 -21.74 34.40 -12.50
N PHE A 43 -21.84 35.06 -11.35
CA PHE A 43 -22.57 34.52 -10.20
C PHE A 43 -24.09 34.56 -10.43
N ASN A 44 -24.60 35.66 -10.98
CA ASN A 44 -26.02 35.78 -11.32
C ASN A 44 -26.45 34.76 -12.38
N GLU A 45 -25.61 34.49 -13.39
CA GLU A 45 -25.87 33.40 -14.35
C GLU A 45 -25.98 32.02 -13.70
N LEU A 46 -25.25 31.77 -12.61
CA LEU A 46 -25.37 30.50 -11.86
C LEU A 46 -26.69 30.44 -11.07
N LEU A 47 -27.12 31.55 -10.48
CA LEU A 47 -28.42 31.63 -9.79
C LEU A 47 -29.58 31.49 -10.78
N ASP A 48 -29.48 32.12 -11.96
CA ASP A 48 -30.48 32.03 -13.03
C ASP A 48 -30.62 30.61 -13.58
N LYS A 49 -29.53 29.83 -13.56
CA LYS A 49 -29.54 28.39 -13.89
C LYS A 49 -30.20 27.50 -12.80
N GLY A 50 -30.71 28.09 -11.71
CA GLY A 50 -31.46 27.40 -10.66
C GLY A 50 -30.62 26.78 -9.55
N TRP A 51 -29.34 27.13 -9.44
CA TRP A 51 -28.48 26.66 -8.34
C TRP A 51 -28.78 27.43 -7.05
N SER A 52 -28.68 26.73 -5.90
CA SER A 52 -28.78 27.41 -4.61
C SER A 52 -27.60 28.37 -4.41
N PHE A 53 -27.78 29.39 -3.57
CA PHE A 53 -26.73 30.38 -3.28
C PHE A 53 -25.43 29.71 -2.78
N GLU A 54 -25.55 28.67 -1.96
CA GLU A 54 -24.40 27.92 -1.42
C GLU A 54 -23.64 27.15 -2.52
N GLU A 55 -24.37 26.43 -3.38
CA GLU A 55 -23.77 25.67 -4.48
C GLU A 55 -23.12 26.60 -5.52
N ALA A 56 -23.79 27.71 -5.85
CA ALA A 56 -23.26 28.73 -6.76
C ALA A 56 -21.98 29.36 -6.17
N SER A 57 -21.96 29.65 -4.87
CA SER A 57 -20.80 30.22 -4.18
C SER A 57 -19.61 29.26 -4.19
N LEU A 58 -19.86 27.99 -3.84
CA LEU A 58 -18.83 26.95 -3.86
C LEU A 58 -18.25 26.78 -5.28
N ARG A 59 -19.14 26.72 -6.28
CA ARG A 59 -18.76 26.58 -7.68
C ARG A 59 -17.91 27.75 -8.17
N TYR A 60 -18.30 28.98 -7.83
CA TYR A 60 -17.56 30.18 -8.18
C TYR A 60 -16.14 30.18 -7.58
N ILE A 61 -16.01 29.87 -6.29
CA ILE A 61 -14.71 29.82 -5.60
C ILE A 61 -13.79 28.75 -6.22
N LEU A 62 -14.33 27.56 -6.50
CA LEU A 62 -13.58 26.46 -7.10
C LEU A 62 -13.08 26.81 -8.50
N LEU A 63 -13.91 27.43 -9.33
CA LEU A 63 -13.55 27.89 -10.67
C LEU A 63 -12.40 28.91 -10.63
N ARG A 64 -12.53 29.92 -9.78
CA ARG A 64 -11.52 30.98 -9.61
C ARG A 64 -10.23 30.49 -8.96
N SER A 65 -10.26 29.34 -8.30
CA SER A 65 -9.07 28.69 -7.74
C SER A 65 -8.22 28.00 -8.82
N CYS A 66 -8.73 27.83 -10.04
CA CYS A 66 -8.05 27.15 -11.14
C CYS A 66 -7.85 28.03 -12.39
N GLU A 67 -8.09 29.34 -12.30
CA GLU A 67 -7.96 30.25 -13.45
C GLU A 67 -6.51 30.51 -13.87
N SER A 68 -5.58 30.41 -12.92
CA SER A 68 -4.15 30.65 -13.17
C SER A 68 -3.29 29.73 -12.30
N ILE A 69 -2.00 29.74 -12.55
CA ILE A 69 -1.05 28.82 -11.92
C ILE A 69 -0.95 29.09 -10.40
N ILE A 70 -0.90 30.35 -9.96
CA ILE A 70 -0.70 30.68 -8.54
C ILE A 70 -1.87 30.19 -7.65
N PRO A 71 -3.15 30.48 -7.98
CA PRO A 71 -4.31 29.90 -7.28
C PRO A 71 -4.34 28.37 -7.31
N LEU A 72 -3.88 27.75 -8.40
CA LEU A 72 -3.84 26.29 -8.51
C LEU A 72 -2.83 25.68 -7.53
N PHE A 73 -1.63 26.26 -7.44
CA PHE A 73 -0.62 25.84 -6.45
C PHE A 73 -1.08 26.09 -5.01
N SER A 74 -1.84 27.16 -4.78
CA SER A 74 -2.38 27.46 -3.47
C SER A 74 -3.47 26.46 -3.05
N LEU A 75 -4.39 26.11 -3.96
CA LEU A 75 -5.36 25.03 -3.78
C LEU A 75 -4.67 23.68 -3.50
N ALA A 76 -3.61 23.35 -4.23
CA ALA A 76 -2.84 22.13 -4.00
C ALA A 76 -2.18 22.08 -2.61
N SER A 77 -1.64 23.21 -2.14
CA SER A 77 -1.10 23.34 -0.79
C SER A 77 -2.16 23.13 0.30
N CYS A 78 -3.39 23.60 0.04
CA CYS A 78 -4.55 23.36 0.91
C CYS A 78 -4.96 21.88 0.92
N ILE A 79 -5.02 21.23 -0.25
CA ILE A 79 -5.28 19.79 -0.37
C ILE A 79 -4.23 18.98 0.40
N ALA A 80 -2.96 19.37 0.33
CA ALA A 80 -1.88 18.68 1.04
C ALA A 80 -2.04 18.72 2.56
N ILE A 81 -2.41 19.89 3.12
CA ILE A 81 -2.63 20.00 4.57
C ILE A 81 -3.91 19.31 5.03
N LEU A 82 -4.99 19.39 4.25
CA LEU A 82 -6.24 18.67 4.53
C LEU A 82 -6.01 17.15 4.53
N SER A 83 -5.29 16.64 3.52
CA SER A 83 -4.89 15.24 3.41
C SER A 83 -4.02 14.80 4.60
N LYS A 84 -3.07 15.65 5.03
CA LYS A 84 -2.27 15.38 6.24
C LYS A 84 -3.13 15.31 7.50
N ILE A 85 -4.02 16.27 7.72
CA ILE A 85 -4.91 16.31 8.89
C ILE A 85 -5.80 15.07 8.91
N PHE A 86 -6.36 14.70 7.76
CA PHE A 86 -7.15 13.47 7.59
C PHE A 86 -6.37 12.23 8.05
N HIS A 87 -5.16 12.02 7.53
CA HIS A 87 -4.32 10.88 7.93
C HIS A 87 -3.92 10.93 9.40
N GLN A 88 -3.52 12.09 9.93
CA GLN A 88 -3.15 12.24 11.34
C GLN A 88 -4.32 11.92 12.28
N THR A 89 -5.54 12.31 11.90
CA THR A 89 -6.74 12.06 12.70
C THR A 89 -7.04 10.56 12.77
N LEU A 90 -6.96 9.86 11.63
CA LEU A 90 -7.17 8.42 11.58
C LEU A 90 -6.07 7.61 12.28
N LEU A 91 -4.81 8.01 12.16
CA LEU A 91 -3.70 7.36 12.87
C LEU A 91 -3.81 7.51 14.38
N LYS A 92 -4.14 8.72 14.87
CA LYS A 92 -4.42 8.96 16.29
C LYS A 92 -5.61 8.12 16.77
N PHE A 93 -6.66 8.02 15.97
CA PHE A 93 -7.80 7.16 16.27
C PHE A 93 -7.39 5.68 16.44
N MET A 94 -6.52 5.17 15.57
CA MET A 94 -5.96 3.81 15.64
C MET A 94 -4.87 3.62 16.72
N ILE A 95 -4.51 4.68 17.46
CA ILE A 95 -3.41 4.69 18.45
C ILE A 95 -2.10 4.27 17.77
N VAL A 96 -1.76 4.95 16.67
CA VAL A 96 -0.52 4.77 15.91
C VAL A 96 0.20 6.12 15.86
N ASP A 97 1.38 6.18 16.46
CA ASP A 97 2.22 7.38 16.47
C ASP A 97 3.14 7.40 15.24
N ASP A 98 2.55 7.61 14.06
CA ASP A 98 3.27 7.69 12.78
C ASP A 98 2.99 9.03 12.06
N ALA A 99 3.49 10.11 12.67
CA ALA A 99 3.30 11.46 12.15
C ALA A 99 3.98 11.69 10.78
N GLU A 100 5.06 10.94 10.50
CA GLU A 100 5.81 11.03 9.25
C GLU A 100 4.99 10.46 8.09
N SER A 101 4.37 9.28 8.27
CA SER A 101 3.47 8.69 7.28
C SER A 101 2.34 9.65 6.88
N ALA A 102 1.68 10.27 7.85
CA ALA A 102 0.63 11.26 7.53
C ALA A 102 1.16 12.49 6.78
N SER A 103 2.36 12.95 7.12
CA SER A 103 3.00 14.07 6.41
C SER A 103 3.38 13.70 4.98
N SER A 104 3.87 12.48 4.77
CA SER A 104 4.21 11.94 3.44
C SER A 104 2.97 11.80 2.56
N ALA A 105 1.86 11.27 3.10
CA ALA A 105 0.61 11.11 2.40
C ALA A 105 0.00 12.46 1.98
N GLY A 106 0.03 13.45 2.88
CA GLY A 106 -0.42 14.81 2.54
C GLY A 106 0.42 15.46 1.43
N THR A 107 1.75 15.31 1.50
CA THR A 107 2.66 15.84 0.46
C THR A 107 2.39 15.17 -0.89
N LEU A 108 2.24 13.83 -0.89
CA LEU A 108 1.92 13.06 -2.08
C LEU A 108 0.60 13.51 -2.72
N ALA A 109 -0.46 13.71 -1.92
CA ALA A 109 -1.76 14.17 -2.42
C ALA A 109 -1.66 15.55 -3.11
N GLY A 110 -0.96 16.51 -2.51
CA GLY A 110 -0.75 17.84 -3.12
C GLY A 110 0.06 17.77 -4.41
N CYS A 111 1.15 17.01 -4.44
CA CYS A 111 1.98 16.83 -5.63
C CYS A 111 1.22 16.15 -6.76
N LEU A 112 0.49 15.06 -6.47
CA LEU A 112 -0.34 14.36 -7.46
C LEU A 112 -1.44 15.26 -8.01
N PHE A 113 -2.09 16.06 -7.16
CA PHE A 113 -3.11 17.00 -7.63
C PHE A 113 -2.55 18.00 -8.65
N ILE A 114 -1.38 18.58 -8.37
CA ILE A 114 -0.70 19.50 -9.31
C ILE A 114 -0.37 18.78 -10.62
N ILE A 115 0.18 17.56 -10.55
CA ILE A 115 0.55 16.77 -11.72
C ILE A 115 -0.70 16.50 -12.58
N ILE A 116 -1.80 16.04 -11.98
CA ILE A 116 -3.05 15.73 -12.69
C ILE A 116 -3.64 17.01 -13.32
N CYS A 117 -3.64 18.13 -12.59
CA CYS A 117 -4.15 19.41 -13.09
C CYS A 117 -3.35 19.91 -14.30
N PHE A 118 -2.01 19.82 -14.27
CA PHE A 118 -1.18 20.14 -15.43
C PHE A 118 -1.35 19.17 -16.60
N GLN A 119 -1.46 17.87 -16.34
CA GLN A 119 -1.75 16.86 -17.38
C GLN A 119 -3.10 17.05 -18.06
N SER A 120 -4.06 17.67 -17.36
CA SER A 120 -5.38 17.98 -17.88
C SER A 120 -5.47 19.34 -18.58
N GLY A 121 -4.46 20.19 -18.46
CA GLY A 121 -4.48 21.55 -19.01
C GLY A 121 -5.57 22.43 -18.39
N ILE A 122 -5.89 22.25 -17.11
CA ILE A 122 -7.11 22.81 -16.50
C ILE A 122 -7.25 24.34 -16.62
N THR A 123 -6.12 25.06 -16.62
CA THR A 123 -6.08 26.53 -16.71
C THR A 123 -6.49 27.07 -18.09
N SER A 124 -6.39 26.25 -19.15
CA SER A 124 -6.77 26.67 -20.52
C SER A 124 -8.19 26.24 -20.91
N LEU A 125 -8.89 25.48 -20.06
CA LEU A 125 -10.25 25.04 -20.33
C LEU A 125 -11.27 26.16 -20.10
N GLN A 126 -12.41 26.10 -20.79
CA GLN A 126 -13.57 26.96 -20.51
C GLN A 126 -14.17 26.63 -19.13
N ASP A 127 -14.88 27.57 -18.52
CA ASP A 127 -15.32 27.46 -17.13
C ASP A 127 -16.19 26.21 -16.85
N GLU A 128 -17.14 25.87 -17.71
CA GLU A 128 -17.97 24.66 -17.56
C GLU A 128 -17.13 23.38 -17.56
N GLU A 129 -16.24 23.20 -18.54
CA GLU A 129 -15.36 22.01 -18.62
C GLU A 129 -14.33 21.97 -17.49
N ARG A 130 -13.82 23.15 -17.11
CA ARG A 130 -12.86 23.33 -16.01
C ARG A 130 -13.45 22.85 -14.70
N TYR A 131 -14.71 23.19 -14.40
CA TYR A 131 -15.39 22.77 -13.18
C TYR A 131 -15.48 21.25 -13.08
N TRP A 132 -15.98 20.58 -14.12
CA TRP A 132 -16.12 19.12 -14.12
C TRP A 132 -14.76 18.41 -14.09
N ARG A 133 -13.74 18.95 -14.76
CA ARG A 133 -12.37 18.41 -14.70
C ARG A 133 -11.78 18.55 -13.28
N LEU A 134 -12.02 19.68 -12.61
CA LEU A 134 -11.58 19.90 -11.23
C LEU A 134 -12.21 18.90 -10.27
N LEU A 135 -13.54 18.70 -10.35
CA LEU A 135 -14.24 17.73 -9.51
C LEU A 135 -13.71 16.30 -9.71
N ARG A 136 -13.44 15.91 -10.96
CA ARG A 136 -12.82 14.62 -11.29
C ARG A 136 -11.42 14.48 -10.68
N ASN A 137 -10.61 15.53 -10.74
CA ASN A 137 -9.28 15.55 -10.13
C ASN A 137 -9.35 15.47 -8.60
N LEU A 138 -10.28 16.19 -7.96
CA LEU A 138 -10.52 16.11 -6.52
C LEU A 138 -10.99 14.71 -6.10
N GLY A 139 -11.89 14.08 -6.86
CA GLY A 139 -12.34 12.71 -6.63
C GLY A 139 -11.20 11.69 -6.68
N LEU A 140 -10.26 11.84 -7.63
CA LEU A 140 -9.04 11.02 -7.67
C LEU A 140 -8.20 11.20 -6.40
N ILE A 141 -8.06 12.43 -5.90
CA ILE A 141 -7.31 12.68 -4.67
C ILE A 141 -7.97 12.05 -3.45
N VAL A 142 -9.31 12.02 -3.38
CA VAL A 142 -10.03 11.30 -2.31
C VAL A 142 -9.68 9.81 -2.35
N ILE A 143 -9.73 9.18 -3.54
CA ILE A 143 -9.37 7.77 -3.70
C ILE A 143 -7.90 7.50 -3.35
N VAL A 144 -6.98 8.38 -3.77
CA VAL A 144 -5.56 8.27 -3.41
C VAL A 144 -5.33 8.36 -1.90
N ASN A 145 -6.03 9.27 -1.21
CA ASN A 145 -5.98 9.37 0.25
C ASN A 145 -6.49 8.08 0.91
N LEU A 146 -7.60 7.52 0.44
CA LEU A 146 -8.13 6.25 0.96
C LEU A 146 -7.17 5.08 0.69
N HIS A 147 -6.56 5.03 -0.49
CA HIS A 147 -5.56 4.01 -0.85
C HIS A 147 -4.31 4.12 0.05
N ALA A 148 -3.86 5.33 0.40
CA ALA A 148 -2.71 5.55 1.27
C ALA A 148 -2.93 5.04 2.72
N LEU A 149 -4.18 4.89 3.16
CA LEU A 149 -4.50 4.29 4.47
C LEU A 149 -4.24 2.79 4.54
N PHE A 150 -4.14 2.10 3.40
CA PHE A 150 -3.97 0.64 3.38
C PHE A 150 -2.78 0.16 4.21
N LYS A 151 -1.60 0.76 4.00
CA LYS A 151 -0.36 0.35 4.68
C LYS A 151 -0.46 0.49 6.21
N PRO A 152 -0.74 1.68 6.78
CA PRO A 152 -0.79 1.82 8.24
C PRO A 152 -1.90 0.97 8.87
N VAL A 153 -3.06 0.81 8.22
CA VAL A 153 -4.14 -0.06 8.72
C VAL A 153 -3.68 -1.52 8.72
N SER A 154 -3.11 -2.00 7.62
CA SER A 154 -2.64 -3.39 7.48
C SER A 154 -1.52 -3.72 8.47
N ASP A 155 -0.55 -2.83 8.63
CA ASP A 155 0.56 -3.01 9.58
C ASP A 155 0.03 -3.03 11.02
N ARG A 156 -0.95 -2.17 11.33
CA ARG A 156 -1.60 -2.15 12.65
C ARG A 156 -2.40 -3.43 12.92
N LEU A 157 -3.21 -3.90 11.96
CA LEU A 157 -3.94 -5.16 12.07
C LEU A 157 -2.99 -6.34 12.34
N GLN A 158 -1.89 -6.43 11.59
CA GLN A 158 -0.89 -7.48 11.76
C GLN A 158 -0.23 -7.40 13.15
N SER A 159 0.19 -6.20 13.59
CA SER A 159 0.78 -6.02 14.93
C SER A 159 -0.18 -6.38 16.07
N LEU A 160 -1.48 -6.09 15.92
CA LEU A 160 -2.49 -6.43 16.92
C LEU A 160 -2.71 -7.94 16.98
N SER A 161 -2.74 -8.61 15.83
CA SER A 161 -2.90 -10.07 15.75
C SER A 161 -1.73 -10.83 16.40
N THR A 162 -0.51 -10.32 16.30
CA THR A 162 0.66 -10.92 16.94
C THR A 162 0.76 -10.61 18.43
N SER A 163 0.33 -9.41 18.85
CA SER A 163 0.39 -8.99 20.26
C SER A 163 -0.56 -9.74 21.20
N ARG A 164 -1.52 -10.51 20.66
CA ARG A 164 -2.58 -11.25 21.41
C ARG A 164 -3.30 -10.41 22.48
N SER A 165 -3.36 -9.08 22.30
CA SER A 165 -4.03 -8.19 23.25
C SER A 165 -5.53 -8.48 23.28
N LYS A 166 -6.08 -8.79 24.47
CA LYS A 166 -7.52 -9.04 24.66
C LYS A 166 -8.37 -7.74 24.69
N THR A 167 -7.76 -6.57 24.54
CA THR A 167 -8.48 -5.29 24.61
C THR A 167 -9.30 -5.04 23.35
N VAL A 168 -10.59 -5.39 23.38
CA VAL A 168 -11.54 -5.28 22.26
C VAL A 168 -11.56 -3.88 21.63
N HIS A 169 -11.50 -2.81 22.45
CA HIS A 169 -11.51 -1.44 21.94
C HIS A 169 -10.36 -1.12 20.97
N LYS A 170 -9.17 -1.72 21.16
CA LYS A 170 -8.03 -1.51 20.25
C LYS A 170 -8.30 -2.12 18.89
N HIS A 171 -8.93 -3.30 18.86
CA HIS A 171 -9.30 -4.00 17.63
C HIS A 171 -10.44 -3.28 16.90
N LEU A 172 -11.49 -2.87 17.63
CA LEU A 172 -12.67 -2.22 17.05
C LEU A 172 -12.30 -0.94 16.27
N ARG A 173 -11.39 -0.12 16.80
CA ARG A 173 -10.96 1.13 16.14
C ARG A 173 -10.25 0.89 14.82
N VAL A 174 -9.40 -0.13 14.73
CA VAL A 174 -8.65 -0.42 13.50
C VAL A 174 -9.56 -1.10 12.48
N LEU A 175 -10.43 -2.01 12.94
CA LEU A 175 -11.44 -2.66 12.11
C LEU A 175 -12.42 -1.64 11.52
N SER A 176 -12.87 -0.65 12.29
CA SER A 176 -13.79 0.38 11.77
C SER A 176 -13.15 1.19 10.67
N VAL A 177 -11.87 1.57 10.79
CA VAL A 177 -11.13 2.27 9.72
C VAL A 177 -10.96 1.37 8.49
N GLY A 178 -10.63 0.08 8.68
CA GLY A 178 -10.50 -0.88 7.58
C GLY A 178 -11.81 -1.09 6.80
N ILE A 179 -12.93 -1.28 7.52
CA ILE A 179 -14.26 -1.44 6.91
C ILE A 179 -14.70 -0.16 6.21
N LEU A 180 -14.53 1.01 6.84
CA LEU A 180 -14.85 2.29 6.21
C LEU A 180 -14.04 2.53 4.93
N SER A 181 -12.77 2.11 4.93
CA SER A 181 -11.90 2.20 3.75
C SER A 181 -12.35 1.29 2.60
N ILE A 182 -13.22 0.30 2.84
CA ILE A 182 -13.86 -0.51 1.81
C ILE A 182 -15.20 0.11 1.37
N LEU A 183 -16.03 0.52 2.33
CA LEU A 183 -17.37 1.05 2.05
C LEU A 183 -17.34 2.37 1.27
N LEU A 184 -16.42 3.28 1.60
CA LEU A 184 -16.34 4.59 0.94
C LEU A 184 -15.99 4.47 -0.56
N PRO A 185 -14.95 3.72 -1.00
CA PRO A 185 -14.71 3.50 -2.42
C PRO A 185 -15.85 2.78 -3.12
N ILE A 186 -16.50 1.79 -2.50
CA ILE A 186 -17.65 1.09 -3.10
C ILE A 186 -18.79 2.07 -3.37
N SER A 187 -19.17 2.87 -2.36
CA SER A 187 -20.23 3.88 -2.51
C SER A 187 -19.90 4.89 -3.60
N PHE A 188 -18.64 5.33 -3.67
CA PHE A 188 -18.19 6.26 -4.70
C PHE A 188 -18.23 5.65 -6.11
N LEU A 189 -17.81 4.40 -6.26
CA LEU A 189 -17.85 3.69 -7.54
C LEU A 189 -19.28 3.45 -8.02
N ILE A 190 -20.20 3.06 -7.13
CA ILE A 190 -21.62 2.90 -7.46
C ILE A 190 -22.20 4.23 -7.95
N TYR A 191 -21.94 5.32 -7.21
CA TYR A 191 -22.37 6.66 -7.62
C TYR A 191 -21.79 7.06 -8.98
N LEU A 192 -20.49 6.86 -9.21
CA LEU A 192 -19.89 7.17 -10.51
C LEU A 192 -20.52 6.37 -11.64
N TRP A 193 -20.77 5.08 -11.46
CA TRP A 193 -21.33 4.23 -12.50
C TRP A 193 -22.80 4.49 -12.79
N SER A 194 -23.57 5.01 -11.82
CA SER A 194 -24.98 5.37 -12.06
C SER A 194 -25.14 6.70 -12.81
N TYR A 195 -24.20 7.63 -12.68
CA TYR A 195 -24.35 9.00 -13.21
C TYR A 195 -23.38 9.35 -14.34
N SER A 196 -22.29 8.61 -14.53
CA SER A 196 -21.27 8.95 -15.54
C SER A 196 -21.17 7.89 -16.63
N SER A 197 -20.97 8.34 -17.87
CA SER A 197 -20.65 7.47 -18.99
C SER A 197 -19.24 6.91 -18.85
N ILE A 198 -19.05 5.68 -19.36
CA ILE A 198 -17.76 5.00 -19.36
C ILE A 198 -16.78 5.80 -20.23
N ASN A 199 -15.73 6.32 -19.59
CA ASN A 199 -14.61 7.02 -20.21
C ASN A 199 -13.28 6.62 -19.54
N SER A 200 -12.16 7.06 -20.13
CA SER A 200 -10.81 6.75 -19.66
C SER A 200 -10.61 7.06 -18.17
N TRP A 201 -11.18 8.17 -17.68
CA TRP A 201 -11.08 8.57 -16.27
C TRP A 201 -11.88 7.65 -15.34
N THR A 202 -13.13 7.34 -15.68
CA THR A 202 -13.97 6.42 -14.88
C THR A 202 -13.35 5.03 -14.76
N MET A 203 -12.72 4.55 -15.85
CA MET A 203 -11.99 3.27 -15.86
C MET A 203 -10.78 3.30 -14.92
N ALA A 204 -9.98 4.37 -14.95
CA ALA A 204 -8.84 4.51 -14.06
C ALA A 204 -9.25 4.53 -12.57
N VAL A 205 -10.30 5.29 -12.24
CA VAL A 205 -10.85 5.33 -10.87
C VAL A 205 -11.39 3.96 -10.45
N ALA A 206 -12.07 3.25 -11.34
CA ALA A 206 -12.59 1.91 -11.06
C ALA A 206 -11.47 0.92 -10.74
N VAL A 207 -10.37 0.94 -11.52
CA VAL A 207 -9.21 0.05 -11.28
C VAL A 207 -8.55 0.36 -9.94
N PHE A 208 -8.27 1.63 -9.62
CA PHE A 208 -7.70 2.00 -8.31
C PHE A 208 -8.62 1.65 -7.14
N GLY A 209 -9.93 1.90 -7.29
CA GLY A 209 -10.92 1.57 -6.27
C GLY A 209 -11.01 0.07 -6.03
N PHE A 210 -11.08 -0.73 -7.10
CA PHE A 210 -11.08 -2.20 -7.02
C PHE A 210 -9.81 -2.74 -6.37
N GLU A 211 -8.63 -2.26 -6.79
CA GLU A 211 -7.35 -2.67 -6.21
C GLU A 211 -7.33 -2.41 -4.70
N MET A 212 -7.74 -1.22 -4.26
CA MET A 212 -7.83 -0.86 -2.85
C MET A 212 -8.80 -1.78 -2.08
N ILE A 213 -10.04 -1.94 -2.58
CA ILE A 213 -11.06 -2.79 -1.94
C ILE A 213 -10.52 -4.21 -1.76
N PHE A 214 -9.89 -4.76 -2.80
CA PHE A 214 -9.31 -6.11 -2.75
C PHE A 214 -8.17 -6.20 -1.73
N ARG A 215 -7.21 -5.27 -1.77
CA ARG A 215 -6.07 -5.21 -0.83
C ARG A 215 -6.53 -5.17 0.62
N MET A 216 -7.49 -4.28 0.94
CA MET A 216 -8.00 -4.13 2.30
C MET A 216 -8.79 -5.35 2.76
N SER A 217 -9.60 -5.95 1.88
CA SER A 217 -10.34 -7.18 2.18
C SER A 217 -9.40 -8.32 2.54
N VAL A 218 -8.33 -8.52 1.77
CA VAL A 218 -7.31 -9.55 2.07
C VAL A 218 -6.63 -9.29 3.43
N SER A 219 -6.33 -8.03 3.77
CA SER A 219 -5.72 -7.70 5.06
C SER A 219 -6.66 -8.03 6.24
N LEU A 220 -7.96 -7.74 6.11
CA LEU A 220 -8.97 -8.12 7.10
C LEU A 220 -9.14 -9.64 7.22
N ILE A 221 -9.08 -10.38 6.10
CA ILE A 221 -9.14 -11.86 6.10
C ILE A 221 -7.91 -12.43 6.84
N ILE A 222 -6.71 -11.96 6.53
CA ILE A 222 -5.48 -12.39 7.23
C ILE A 222 -5.60 -12.11 8.73
N TYR A 223 -6.06 -10.92 9.11
CA TYR A 223 -6.29 -10.58 10.50
C TYR A 223 -7.30 -11.54 11.16
N ALA A 224 -8.44 -11.80 10.53
CA ALA A 224 -9.46 -12.70 11.05
C ALA A 224 -8.89 -14.13 11.24
N MET A 225 -8.14 -14.64 10.27
CA MET A 225 -7.48 -15.95 10.36
C MET A 225 -6.50 -16.01 11.52
N CYS A 226 -5.65 -14.99 11.70
CA CYS A 226 -4.71 -14.91 12.81
C CYS A 226 -5.42 -14.84 14.18
N MET A 227 -6.51 -14.07 14.27
CA MET A 227 -7.30 -13.97 15.49
C MET A 227 -7.97 -15.31 15.82
N ILE A 228 -8.61 -15.97 14.83
CA ILE A 228 -9.22 -17.29 15.01
C ILE A 228 -8.17 -18.29 15.50
N ASN A 229 -7.00 -18.37 14.85
CA ASN A 229 -5.91 -19.24 15.28
C ASN A 229 -5.39 -18.92 16.69
N SER A 230 -5.50 -17.66 17.14
CA SER A 230 -5.10 -17.30 18.51
C SER A 230 -6.12 -17.70 19.58
N PHE A 231 -7.38 -17.89 19.20
CA PHE A 231 -8.48 -18.27 20.10
C PHE A 231 -8.78 -19.77 20.05
N CYS A 232 -8.43 -20.47 18.98
CA CYS A 232 -8.53 -21.91 18.90
C CYS A 232 -7.34 -22.57 19.62
N ASP A 233 -7.62 -23.53 20.51
CA ASP A 233 -6.57 -24.32 21.19
C ASP A 233 -5.82 -25.26 20.22
N VAL A 234 -6.44 -25.58 19.07
CA VAL A 234 -5.84 -26.37 18.01
C VAL A 234 -5.05 -25.47 17.06
N THR A 235 -3.74 -25.71 16.95
CA THR A 235 -2.87 -25.02 16.00
C THR A 235 -3.29 -25.28 14.57
N TRP A 236 -3.56 -24.22 13.79
CA TRP A 236 -3.95 -24.36 12.39
C TRP A 236 -2.75 -24.74 11.52
N ASN A 237 -2.71 -26.02 11.12
CA ASN A 237 -1.71 -26.53 10.18
C ASN A 237 -1.80 -25.80 8.83
N GLY A 238 -0.70 -25.17 8.40
CA GLY A 238 -0.61 -24.49 7.11
C GLY A 238 -1.11 -23.04 7.07
N LEU A 239 -1.40 -22.41 8.22
CA LEU A 239 -1.80 -20.99 8.30
C LEU A 239 -0.82 -20.07 7.55
N GLU A 240 0.49 -20.28 7.73
CA GLU A 240 1.54 -19.48 7.07
C GLU A 240 1.47 -19.56 5.54
N ASP A 241 1.20 -20.76 5.01
CA ASP A 241 1.07 -20.98 3.57
C ASP A 241 -0.19 -20.29 3.03
N GLN A 242 -1.32 -20.36 3.76
CA GLN A 242 -2.53 -19.63 3.38
C GLN A 242 -2.32 -18.11 3.40
N ILE A 243 -1.67 -17.57 4.44
CA ILE A 243 -1.32 -16.14 4.51
C ILE A 243 -0.41 -15.77 3.34
N TYR A 244 0.55 -16.62 2.97
CA TYR A 244 1.39 -16.41 1.81
C TYR A 244 0.56 -16.34 0.51
N TYR A 245 -0.35 -17.30 0.27
CA TYR A 245 -1.17 -17.31 -0.94
C TYR A 245 -2.08 -16.08 -1.03
N LEU A 246 -2.64 -15.63 0.09
CA LEU A 246 -3.41 -14.39 0.19
C LEU A 246 -2.54 -13.15 -0.13
N LYS A 247 -1.33 -13.07 0.41
CA LYS A 247 -0.39 -11.96 0.08
C LYS A 247 0.05 -12.01 -1.39
N ALA A 248 0.26 -13.21 -1.94
CA ALA A 248 0.64 -13.42 -3.33
C ALA A 248 -0.50 -13.03 -4.29
N SER A 249 -1.75 -13.40 -3.99
CA SER A 249 -2.91 -13.02 -4.81
C SER A 249 -3.13 -11.51 -4.83
N CYS A 250 -2.95 -10.85 -3.68
CA CYS A 250 -2.94 -9.39 -3.57
C CYS A 250 -1.85 -8.76 -4.44
N GLY A 251 -0.62 -9.27 -4.38
CA GLY A 251 0.47 -8.84 -5.24
C GLY A 251 0.19 -9.01 -6.74
N MET A 252 -0.43 -10.13 -7.12
CA MET A 252 -0.81 -10.45 -8.50
C MET A 252 -1.91 -9.53 -9.03
N ILE A 253 -3.01 -9.36 -8.29
CA ILE A 253 -4.12 -8.48 -8.70
C ILE A 253 -3.66 -7.05 -8.86
N SER A 254 -2.80 -6.58 -7.96
CA SER A 254 -2.23 -5.25 -8.04
C SER A 254 -1.34 -5.06 -9.28
N TYR A 255 -0.58 -6.10 -9.65
CA TYR A 255 0.22 -6.08 -10.88
C TYR A 255 -0.68 -6.03 -12.13
N LEU A 256 -1.77 -6.80 -12.15
CA LEU A 256 -2.76 -6.77 -13.23
C LEU A 256 -3.45 -5.40 -13.33
N CYS A 257 -3.83 -4.80 -12.20
CA CYS A 257 -4.36 -3.43 -12.14
C CYS A 257 -3.35 -2.41 -12.67
N GLY A 258 -2.07 -2.56 -12.30
CA GLY A 258 -0.97 -1.75 -12.82
C GLY A 258 -0.82 -1.82 -14.34
N ILE A 259 -0.90 -3.03 -14.93
CA ILE A 259 -0.90 -3.22 -16.39
C ILE A 259 -2.13 -2.56 -17.02
N SER A 260 -3.32 -2.78 -16.46
CA SER A 260 -4.56 -2.18 -16.96
C SER A 260 -4.50 -0.66 -16.99
N LEU A 261 -3.97 -0.03 -15.94
CA LEU A 261 -3.77 1.42 -15.88
C LEU A 261 -2.72 1.92 -16.88
N PHE A 262 -1.66 1.14 -17.12
CA PHE A 262 -0.67 1.49 -18.13
C PHE A 262 -1.25 1.43 -19.54
N CYS A 263 -2.05 0.41 -19.86
CA CYS A 263 -2.76 0.31 -21.13
C CYS A 263 -3.75 1.47 -21.31
N ASN A 264 -4.53 1.78 -20.27
CA ASN A 264 -5.45 2.92 -20.29
C ASN A 264 -4.71 4.25 -20.47
N GLY A 265 -3.59 4.47 -19.76
CA GLY A 265 -2.80 5.69 -19.91
C GLY A 265 -2.12 5.80 -21.28
N THR A 266 -1.66 4.67 -21.84
CA THR A 266 -1.10 4.61 -23.20
C THR A 266 -2.18 4.95 -24.24
N TRP A 267 -3.39 4.42 -24.08
CA TRP A 267 -4.53 4.76 -24.93
C TRP A 267 -4.81 6.27 -24.91
N VAL A 268 -4.91 6.86 -23.72
CA VAL A 268 -5.12 8.30 -23.54
C VAL A 268 -4.00 9.14 -24.15
N TYR A 269 -2.76 8.67 -24.08
CA TYR A 269 -1.60 9.35 -24.69
C TYR A 269 -1.64 9.31 -26.23
N LEU A 270 -2.01 8.17 -26.81
CA LEU A 270 -2.02 7.98 -28.27
C LEU A 270 -3.23 8.61 -28.96
N PHE A 271 -4.42 8.56 -28.35
CA PHE A 271 -5.68 8.88 -29.03
C PHE A 271 -6.38 10.16 -28.55
N GLU A 272 -6.07 10.68 -27.36
CA GLU A 272 -6.67 11.94 -26.90
C GLU A 272 -5.72 13.13 -27.09
N ASN A 273 -4.64 13.18 -26.30
CA ASN A 273 -3.67 14.27 -26.32
C ASN A 273 -2.32 13.79 -25.78
N SER A 274 -1.27 13.98 -26.59
CA SER A 274 0.11 13.63 -26.26
C SER A 274 0.84 14.81 -25.61
N THR A 275 0.88 14.83 -24.27
CA THR A 275 1.67 15.82 -23.52
C THR A 275 2.92 15.16 -22.93
N LEU A 276 4.04 15.89 -22.89
CA LEU A 276 5.29 15.40 -22.27
C LEU A 276 5.07 14.92 -20.81
N LEU A 277 4.24 15.62 -20.04
CA LEU A 277 3.89 15.22 -18.66
C LEU A 277 3.17 13.87 -18.58
N ARG A 278 2.38 13.50 -19.60
CA ARG A 278 1.74 12.18 -19.67
C ARG A 278 2.75 11.10 -19.98
N ALA A 279 3.69 11.36 -20.91
CA ALA A 279 4.78 10.43 -21.21
C ALA A 279 5.68 10.18 -19.99
N ILE A 280 6.06 11.24 -19.25
CA ILE A 280 6.83 11.11 -18.01
C ILE A 280 6.07 10.29 -16.97
N SER A 281 4.78 10.56 -16.78
CA SER A 281 3.94 9.80 -15.83
C SER A 281 3.80 8.33 -16.21
N LEU A 282 3.68 8.01 -17.51
CA LEU A 282 3.68 6.63 -17.99
C LEU A 282 5.02 5.93 -17.72
N GLY A 283 6.15 6.63 -17.90
CA GLY A 283 7.47 6.10 -17.58
C GLY A 283 7.64 5.81 -16.07
N ILE A 284 7.21 6.75 -15.22
CA ILE A 284 7.20 6.56 -13.75
C ILE A 284 6.33 5.36 -13.37
N HIS A 285 5.13 5.26 -13.95
CA HIS A 285 4.20 4.14 -13.69
C HIS A 285 4.79 2.80 -14.14
N LEU A 286 5.38 2.74 -15.33
CA LEU A 286 6.05 1.54 -15.86
C LEU A 286 7.17 1.08 -14.93
N TYR A 287 7.99 2.01 -14.42
CA TYR A 287 9.09 1.66 -13.52
C TYR A 287 8.59 1.24 -12.13
N PHE A 288 7.81 2.06 -11.44
CA PHE A 288 7.43 1.82 -10.05
C PHE A 288 6.33 0.78 -9.87
N ASN A 289 5.30 0.81 -10.73
CA ASN A 289 4.10 -0.02 -10.55
C ASN A 289 4.15 -1.32 -11.35
N ILE A 290 4.92 -1.38 -12.44
CA ILE A 290 5.06 -2.62 -13.24
C ILE A 290 6.41 -3.27 -12.97
N TRP A 291 7.52 -2.63 -13.34
CA TRP A 291 8.85 -3.24 -13.31
C TRP A 291 9.27 -3.65 -11.89
N ASN A 292 9.25 -2.71 -10.94
CA ASN A 292 9.66 -2.98 -9.57
C ASN A 292 8.74 -4.02 -8.89
N GLN A 293 7.45 -4.03 -9.22
CA GLN A 293 6.52 -5.02 -8.69
C GLN A 293 6.76 -6.41 -9.28
N ALA A 294 6.95 -6.50 -10.59
CA ALA A 294 7.30 -7.74 -11.28
C ALA A 294 8.61 -8.32 -10.74
N TRP A 295 9.65 -7.48 -10.59
CA TRP A 295 10.95 -7.89 -10.05
C TRP A 295 10.83 -8.44 -8.62
N LYS A 296 10.08 -7.76 -7.74
CA LYS A 296 9.81 -8.23 -6.38
C LYS A 296 9.09 -9.58 -6.38
N GLY A 297 8.06 -9.72 -7.21
CA GLY A 297 7.30 -10.97 -7.35
C GLY A 297 8.17 -12.12 -7.89
N TRP A 298 8.95 -11.86 -8.93
CA TRP A 298 9.86 -12.83 -9.55
C TRP A 298 10.93 -13.32 -8.58
N ASN A 299 11.55 -12.41 -7.82
CA ASN A 299 12.55 -12.78 -6.82
C ASN A 299 11.95 -13.63 -5.69
N ALA A 300 10.74 -13.30 -5.22
CA ALA A 300 10.05 -14.09 -4.21
C ALA A 300 9.72 -15.51 -4.72
N PHE A 301 9.25 -15.60 -5.96
CA PHE A 301 8.96 -16.88 -6.62
C PHE A 301 10.23 -17.72 -6.81
N ASN A 302 11.30 -17.13 -7.32
CA ASN A 302 12.58 -17.82 -7.53
C ASN A 302 13.18 -18.34 -6.23
N LYS A 303 13.15 -17.55 -5.15
CA LYS A 303 13.61 -18.01 -3.82
C LYS A 303 12.84 -19.24 -3.36
N ARG A 304 11.51 -19.25 -3.48
CA ARG A 304 10.68 -20.40 -3.10
C ARG A 304 10.95 -21.63 -3.98
N ARG A 305 11.10 -21.43 -5.29
CA ARG A 305 11.46 -22.49 -6.24
C ARG A 305 12.84 -23.08 -5.93
N MET A 306 13.83 -22.24 -5.62
CA MET A 306 15.18 -22.67 -5.23
C MET A 306 15.17 -23.44 -3.91
N ALA A 307 14.46 -22.97 -2.88
CA ALA A 307 14.33 -23.68 -1.61
C ALA A 307 13.70 -25.06 -1.79
N SER A 308 12.63 -25.16 -2.59
CA SER A 308 11.98 -26.43 -2.92
C SER A 308 12.91 -27.37 -3.71
N ALA A 309 13.65 -26.85 -4.70
CA ALA A 309 14.62 -27.64 -5.45
C ALA A 309 15.74 -28.19 -4.54
N LYS A 310 16.28 -27.38 -3.64
CA LYS A 310 17.30 -27.83 -2.67
C LYS A 310 16.81 -28.99 -1.81
N ILE A 311 15.55 -28.96 -1.40
CA ILE A 311 14.96 -30.02 -0.57
C ILE A 311 14.67 -31.30 -1.35
N SER A 312 14.33 -31.18 -2.63
CA SER A 312 14.19 -32.35 -3.49
C SER A 312 15.51 -33.13 -3.64
N HIS A 313 16.67 -32.47 -3.47
CA HIS A 313 17.98 -33.12 -3.50
C HIS A 313 18.39 -33.74 -2.16
N LEU A 314 17.70 -33.43 -1.05
CA LEU A 314 18.01 -34.01 0.25
C LEU A 314 17.42 -35.41 0.38
N ARG A 315 18.18 -36.30 1.01
CA ARG A 315 17.76 -37.68 1.29
C ARG A 315 16.61 -37.71 2.29
N ASP A 316 15.64 -38.57 2.04
CA ASP A 316 14.61 -38.90 3.03
C ASP A 316 15.18 -39.84 4.11
N ALA A 317 14.86 -39.58 5.37
CA ALA A 317 15.25 -40.44 6.48
C ALA A 317 14.51 -41.78 6.41
N ASN A 318 15.20 -42.88 6.68
CA ASN A 318 14.57 -44.19 6.76
C ASN A 318 13.81 -44.33 8.09
N GLU A 319 12.72 -45.12 8.12
CA GLU A 319 11.94 -45.35 9.36
C GLU A 319 12.80 -45.86 10.52
N LYS A 320 13.79 -46.72 10.25
CA LYS A 320 14.74 -47.21 11.26
C LYS A 320 15.64 -46.10 11.84
N GLU A 321 16.03 -45.13 11.02
CA GLU A 321 16.84 -44.00 11.47
C GLU A 321 16.00 -43.04 12.33
N LEU A 322 14.73 -42.82 11.96
CA LEU A 322 13.79 -42.01 12.72
C LEU A 322 13.48 -42.64 14.09
N LEU A 323 13.23 -43.96 14.12
CA LEU A 323 13.00 -44.70 15.36
C LEU A 323 14.24 -44.75 16.27
N ALA A 324 15.44 -44.79 15.70
CA ALA A 324 16.68 -44.77 16.46
C ALA A 324 17.02 -43.37 17.02
N LEU A 325 16.63 -42.31 16.30
CA LEU A 325 16.81 -40.93 16.74
C LEU A 325 15.80 -40.54 17.83
N ASP A 326 14.53 -40.94 17.67
CA ASP A 326 13.39 -40.66 18.58
C ASP A 326 13.36 -39.20 19.08
N ASP A 327 13.46 -38.26 18.15
CA ASP A 327 13.57 -36.82 18.43
C ASP A 327 12.47 -36.00 17.72
N VAL A 328 12.34 -34.74 18.11
CA VAL A 328 11.42 -33.76 17.53
C VAL A 328 12.14 -32.88 16.52
N CYS A 329 11.40 -32.34 15.56
CA CYS A 329 11.96 -31.35 14.63
C CYS A 329 12.29 -30.07 15.39
N SER A 330 13.54 -29.64 15.41
CA SER A 330 13.98 -28.43 16.14
C SER A 330 13.44 -27.10 15.59
N ILE A 331 12.70 -27.12 14.46
CA ILE A 331 12.04 -25.95 13.90
C ILE A 331 10.60 -25.82 14.45
N CYS A 332 9.81 -26.89 14.42
CA CYS A 332 8.39 -26.86 14.82
C CYS A 332 8.11 -27.54 16.18
N PHE A 333 9.11 -28.20 16.77
CA PHE A 333 9.03 -28.96 18.02
C PHE A 333 7.97 -30.08 18.02
N GLN A 334 7.64 -30.62 16.84
CA GLN A 334 6.75 -31.79 16.67
C GLN A 334 7.56 -33.05 16.32
N GLN A 335 7.00 -34.22 16.60
CA GLN A 335 7.65 -35.52 16.35
C GLN A 335 8.04 -35.71 14.87
N LEU A 336 9.20 -36.31 14.62
CA LEU A 336 9.74 -36.55 13.28
C LEU A 336 9.16 -37.82 12.64
N ASP A 337 7.94 -37.74 12.10
CA ASP A 337 7.32 -38.87 11.38
C ASP A 337 7.89 -39.05 9.96
N ARG A 338 8.27 -37.93 9.33
CA ARG A 338 8.91 -37.87 7.99
C ARG A 338 9.94 -36.75 7.98
N ALA A 339 11.21 -37.10 7.77
CA ALA A 339 12.29 -36.12 7.82
C ALA A 339 13.17 -36.14 6.57
N LYS A 340 13.71 -34.96 6.25
CA LYS A 340 14.83 -34.77 5.35
C LYS A 340 16.11 -34.73 6.16
N VAL A 341 17.14 -35.41 5.67
CA VAL A 341 18.48 -35.42 6.25
C VAL A 341 19.36 -34.43 5.49
N THR A 342 19.89 -33.44 6.19
CA THR A 342 20.84 -32.48 5.60
C THR A 342 22.20 -33.13 5.38
N GLY A 343 23.05 -32.52 4.55
CA GLY A 343 24.44 -32.98 4.35
C GLY A 343 25.33 -32.90 5.60
N CYS A 344 24.87 -32.20 6.65
CA CYS A 344 25.47 -32.21 7.98
C CYS A 344 24.80 -33.20 8.96
N SER A 345 23.98 -34.12 8.44
CA SER A 345 23.32 -35.21 9.17
C SER A 345 22.28 -34.77 10.23
N HIS A 346 21.67 -33.59 10.07
CA HIS A 346 20.56 -33.14 10.93
C HIS A 346 19.20 -33.44 10.26
N PHE A 347 18.18 -33.69 11.09
CA PHE A 347 16.86 -34.15 10.68
C PHE A 347 15.80 -33.07 10.87
N PHE A 348 14.99 -32.82 9.84
CA PHE A 348 13.90 -31.83 9.89
C PHE A 348 12.71 -32.31 9.05
N HIS A 349 11.48 -31.88 9.36
CA HIS A 349 10.37 -32.05 8.40
C HIS A 349 10.69 -31.29 7.10
N ALA A 350 10.30 -31.87 5.96
CA ALA A 350 10.54 -31.28 4.65
C ALA A 350 9.96 -29.85 4.56
N ASP A 351 8.74 -29.63 5.05
CA ASP A 351 8.08 -28.33 5.01
C ASP A 351 8.78 -27.29 5.90
N CYS A 352 9.16 -27.69 7.12
CA CYS A 352 9.87 -26.84 8.08
C CYS A 352 11.22 -26.39 7.51
N LEU A 353 12.00 -27.32 6.94
CA LEU A 353 13.27 -26.99 6.29
C LEU A 353 13.07 -26.13 5.03
N THR A 354 11.98 -26.32 4.28
CA THR A 354 11.67 -25.50 3.09
C THR A 354 11.47 -24.05 3.46
N ARG A 355 10.75 -23.81 4.55
CA ARG A 355 10.50 -22.47 5.07
C ARG A 355 11.78 -21.82 5.61
N TRP A 356 12.66 -22.59 6.24
CA TRP A 356 13.96 -22.07 6.69
C TRP A 356 14.86 -21.68 5.51
N LEU A 357 14.99 -22.56 4.50
CA LEU A 357 15.80 -22.33 3.30
C LEU A 357 15.31 -21.18 2.42
N TYR A 358 14.08 -20.70 2.63
CA TYR A 358 13.61 -19.46 2.01
C TYR A 358 14.34 -18.22 2.56
N LEU A 359 14.74 -18.25 3.83
CA LEU A 359 15.37 -17.12 4.54
C LEU A 359 16.89 -17.27 4.60
N GLN A 360 17.37 -18.47 4.89
CA GLN A 360 18.78 -18.77 5.16
C GLN A 360 19.18 -20.06 4.47
N ASP A 361 20.28 -20.03 3.72
CA ASP A 361 20.79 -21.19 2.97
C ASP A 361 21.61 -22.19 3.82
N THR A 362 21.48 -22.12 5.14
CA THR A 362 22.29 -22.85 6.12
C THR A 362 21.43 -23.73 7.02
N CYS A 363 22.03 -24.74 7.64
CA CYS A 363 21.35 -25.60 8.61
C CYS A 363 20.99 -24.81 9.89
N PRO A 364 19.75 -24.92 10.41
CA PRO A 364 19.35 -24.23 11.65
C PRO A 364 20.20 -24.57 12.89
N ILE A 365 20.79 -25.77 12.93
CA ILE A 365 21.53 -26.25 14.10
C ILE A 365 23.00 -25.85 14.04
N CYS A 366 23.67 -26.10 12.91
CA CYS A 366 25.13 -25.93 12.80
C CYS A 366 25.58 -24.81 11.87
N CYS A 367 24.65 -24.04 11.29
CA CYS A 367 24.92 -22.94 10.35
C CYS A 367 25.76 -23.32 9.11
N SER A 368 25.96 -24.61 8.85
CA SER A 368 26.69 -25.11 7.68
C SER A 368 25.76 -25.26 6.48
N PRO A 369 26.26 -25.22 5.23
CA PRO A 369 25.44 -25.44 4.04
C PRO A 369 24.69 -26.77 4.11
N CYS A 370 23.38 -26.76 3.83
CA CYS A 370 22.55 -27.98 3.91
C CYS A 370 22.89 -29.00 2.81
N LEU A 371 23.48 -28.54 1.71
CA LEU A 371 24.00 -29.37 0.62
C LEU A 371 25.52 -29.37 0.73
N THR A 372 26.09 -30.36 1.41
CA THR A 372 27.51 -30.67 1.28
C THR A 372 27.65 -31.73 0.19
N PRO A 373 28.63 -31.61 -0.73
CA PRO A 373 29.08 -32.79 -1.46
C PRO A 373 29.58 -33.77 -0.41
N SER A 374 29.05 -34.99 -0.45
CA SER A 374 29.36 -36.08 0.48
C SER A 374 30.86 -36.18 0.75
N LEU A 375 31.33 -35.61 1.86
CA LEU A 375 32.57 -36.06 2.47
C LEU A 375 32.19 -37.32 3.24
N SER A 376 32.40 -38.44 2.57
CA SER A 376 32.73 -39.76 3.11
C SER A 376 32.54 -39.91 4.61
N GLN A 377 31.66 -40.85 4.94
CA GLN A 377 31.21 -41.37 6.22
C GLN A 377 32.31 -41.92 7.16
N GLU A 378 33.53 -41.38 7.17
CA GLU A 378 34.71 -42.04 7.74
C GLU A 378 35.51 -41.19 8.75
N GLN A 379 34.83 -40.39 9.59
CA GLN A 379 35.49 -39.72 10.73
C GLN A 379 34.79 -39.83 12.09
N VAL A 380 33.82 -40.74 12.24
CA VAL A 380 33.20 -41.00 13.56
C VAL A 380 34.00 -42.00 14.41
N SER A 381 35.04 -42.64 13.89
CA SER A 381 35.76 -43.73 14.59
C SER A 381 37.06 -43.35 15.33
N LEU A 382 37.44 -42.06 15.43
CA LEU A 382 38.66 -41.67 16.17
C LEU A 382 38.43 -40.54 17.20
N ARG A 383 37.63 -40.82 18.24
CA ARG A 383 37.84 -40.21 19.56
C ARG A 383 37.73 -41.29 20.63
N SER A 384 38.89 -41.81 21.06
CA SER A 384 39.02 -42.62 22.26
C SER A 384 38.81 -41.77 23.53
N PRO A 385 38.48 -42.40 24.68
CA PRO A 385 38.05 -41.70 25.89
C PRO A 385 39.23 -41.06 26.64
N LEU A 386 39.00 -39.88 27.23
CA LEU A 386 39.91 -39.21 28.17
C LEU A 386 40.08 -40.07 29.45
N PRO A 387 41.30 -40.22 30.00
CA PRO A 387 41.50 -40.80 31.32
C PRO A 387 41.16 -39.79 32.44
N PRO A 388 40.89 -40.28 33.66
CA PRO A 388 40.23 -39.50 34.71
C PRO A 388 41.16 -38.51 35.42
N GLN A 389 40.49 -37.50 35.99
CA GLN A 389 41.03 -36.42 36.81
C GLN A 389 41.88 -36.92 37.99
N ALA A 390 42.91 -36.14 38.34
CA ALA A 390 43.51 -36.18 39.67
C ALA A 390 43.89 -34.76 40.12
N ILE A 391 43.14 -34.31 41.14
CA ILE A 391 43.43 -33.40 42.26
C ILE A 391 43.85 -31.96 41.93
#